data_AF-A0A9D4G6A8-F1
#
_entry.id   AF-A0A9D4G6A8-F1
#
_cell.length_a   1.000
_cell.length_b   1.000
_cell.length_c   1.000
_cell.angle_alpha   90.00
_cell.angle_beta   90.00
_cell.angle_gamma   90.00
#
_symmetry.space_group_name_H-M   'P 1'
#
loop_
_entity.id
_entity.type
_entity.pdbx_description
1 polymer ?
#
loop_
_entity_poly.entity_id
_entity_poly.type
_entity_poly.pdbx_seq_one_letter_code
_entity_poly.pdbx_strand_id
1 'polypeptide(L)'
;MRPSDFSSKHLFNLAIRTNDTASQWFLRQQLGVNKLGQTLKAMAKDSGFLKHKRITNHSVRKFLVQKFRNANIPPTETMAITGHKNVQSLTNYSNISVEQLQKCSFLLSPVNVTIQQFLLYTFTHRNYGRNAA
;
A
#
# COMPACT_ATOMS: atom_id res chain seq x y z
N MET A 1 -19.36 -23.49 21.95
CA MET A 1 -18.42 -23.14 23.04
C MET A 1 -17.41 -22.11 22.54
N ARG A 2 -16.94 -21.22 23.42
CA ARG A 2 -15.90 -20.20 23.13
C ARG A 2 -14.51 -20.88 23.10
N PRO A 3 -13.66 -20.67 22.08
CA PRO A 3 -12.32 -21.26 22.11
C PRO A 3 -11.44 -20.59 23.18
N SER A 4 -10.53 -21.35 23.80
CA SER A 4 -9.68 -20.92 24.92
C SER A 4 -8.90 -19.64 24.64
N ASP A 5 -8.41 -19.50 23.41
CA ASP A 5 -7.55 -18.39 22.97
C ASP A 5 -8.32 -17.06 22.89
N PHE A 6 -9.65 -17.15 22.78
CA PHE A 6 -10.58 -16.02 22.76
C PHE A 6 -11.16 -15.73 24.16
N SER A 7 -10.64 -16.38 25.20
CA SER A 7 -11.13 -16.16 26.57
C SER A 7 -10.58 -14.88 27.19
N SER A 8 -9.39 -14.45 26.75
CA SER A 8 -8.71 -13.27 27.25
C SER A 8 -9.23 -11.98 26.60
N LYS A 9 -9.15 -10.86 27.34
CA LYS A 9 -9.46 -9.52 26.82
C LYS A 9 -8.32 -9.04 25.93
N HIS A 10 -8.22 -9.62 24.74
CA HIS A 10 -7.16 -9.34 23.77
C HIS A 10 -7.58 -8.26 22.76
N LEU A 11 -6.60 -7.60 22.16
CA LEU A 11 -6.84 -6.50 21.23
C LEU A 11 -7.53 -6.94 19.92
N PHE A 12 -7.34 -8.20 19.51
CA PHE A 12 -8.01 -8.80 18.35
C PHE A 12 -9.42 -9.34 18.65
N ASN A 13 -9.82 -9.33 19.92
CA ASN A 13 -11.06 -9.93 20.40
C ASN A 13 -12.20 -8.89 20.40
N LEU A 14 -12.54 -8.39 19.20
CA LEU A 14 -13.37 -7.18 19.03
C LEU A 14 -14.87 -7.39 19.28
N ALA A 15 -15.37 -8.60 19.10
CA ALA A 15 -16.79 -8.93 19.16
C ALA A 15 -17.05 -10.21 19.98
N ILE A 16 -16.44 -10.32 21.17
CA ILE A 16 -16.62 -11.49 22.05
C ILE A 16 -17.82 -11.30 22.96
N ARG A 17 -18.62 -12.36 23.11
CA ARG A 17 -19.63 -12.45 24.16
C ARG A 17 -18.95 -12.84 25.47
N THR A 18 -19.12 -12.00 26.49
CA THR A 18 -18.60 -12.26 27.84
C THR A 18 -19.51 -13.16 28.67
N ASN A 19 -20.72 -13.47 28.19
CA ASN A 19 -21.63 -14.40 28.82
C ASN A 19 -21.48 -15.78 28.16
N ASP A 20 -21.03 -16.76 28.95
CA ASP A 20 -20.77 -18.14 28.50
C ASP A 20 -22.05 -18.96 28.27
N THR A 21 -23.24 -18.46 28.63
CA THR A 21 -24.52 -19.18 28.43
C THR A 21 -25.08 -19.09 27.01
N ALA A 22 -24.48 -18.26 26.15
CA ALA A 22 -24.95 -18.07 24.79
C ALA A 22 -24.51 -19.20 23.84
N SER A 23 -25.40 -19.59 22.92
CA SER A 23 -25.11 -20.58 21.87
C SER A 23 -23.96 -20.18 20.94
N GLN A 24 -23.70 -18.87 20.83
CA GLN A 24 -22.63 -18.28 20.01
C GLN A 24 -21.69 -17.47 20.92
N TRP A 25 -20.39 -17.69 20.75
CA TRP A 25 -19.33 -17.05 21.54
C TRP A 25 -18.94 -15.65 21.03
N PHE A 26 -19.50 -15.21 19.90
CA PHE A 26 -19.26 -13.91 19.29
C PHE A 26 -20.57 -13.10 19.16
N LEU A 27 -20.43 -11.77 19.06
CA LEU A 27 -21.53 -10.85 18.85
C LEU A 27 -21.80 -10.72 17.34
N ARG A 28 -23.04 -10.98 16.91
CA ARG A 28 -23.53 -10.67 15.56
C ARG A 28 -23.88 -9.18 15.45
N GLN A 29 -22.89 -8.31 15.66
CA GLN A 29 -23.06 -6.87 15.48
C GLN A 29 -21.94 -6.31 14.63
N GLN A 30 -22.25 -5.25 13.89
CA GLN A 30 -21.23 -4.50 13.16
C GLN A 30 -20.33 -3.77 14.17
N LEU A 31 -19.02 -3.80 13.93
CA LEU A 31 -18.08 -3.03 14.73
C LEU A 31 -18.14 -1.55 14.31
N GLY A 32 -18.43 -0.68 15.27
CA GLY A 32 -18.46 0.76 15.02
C GLY A 32 -17.09 1.30 14.60
N VAL A 33 -17.09 2.33 13.74
CA VAL A 33 -15.87 3.00 13.24
C VAL A 33 -14.93 3.45 14.36
N ASN A 34 -15.48 3.88 15.49
CA ASN A 34 -14.72 4.29 16.68
C ASN A 34 -13.99 3.11 17.33
N LYS A 35 -14.63 1.93 17.39
CA LYS A 35 -14.02 0.72 17.97
C LYS A 35 -12.84 0.25 17.12
N LEU A 36 -13.01 0.24 15.79
CA LEU A 36 -11.95 -0.11 14.85
C LEU A 36 -10.79 0.90 14.93
N GLY A 37 -11.07 2.20 14.95
CA GLY A 37 -10.05 3.25 15.09
C GLY A 37 -9.27 3.16 16.40
N GLN A 38 -9.93 2.84 17.51
CA GLN A 38 -9.26 2.63 18.80
C GLN A 38 -8.37 1.38 18.80
N THR A 39 -8.80 0.30 18.12
CA THR A 39 -8.02 -0.94 18.00
C THR A 39 -6.69 -0.70 17.33
N LEU A 40 -6.68 0.00 16.18
CA LEU A 40 -5.45 0.34 15.48
C LEU A 40 -4.54 1.24 16.33
N LYS A 41 -5.12 2.19 17.07
CA LYS A 41 -4.36 3.07 17.97
C LYS A 41 -3.67 2.26 19.08
N ALA A 42 -4.35 1.27 19.66
CA ALA A 42 -3.77 0.41 20.67
C ALA A 42 -2.67 -0.50 20.09
N MET A 43 -2.87 -1.08 18.90
CA MET A 43 -1.83 -1.88 18.22
C MET A 43 -0.56 -1.06 17.96
N ALA A 44 -0.73 0.17 17.48
CA ALA A 44 0.39 1.08 17.23
C ALA A 44 1.14 1.44 18.52
N LYS A 45 0.45 1.53 19.67
CA LYS A 45 1.06 1.78 20.97
C LYS A 45 1.84 0.56 21.47
N ASP A 46 1.21 -0.62 21.45
CA ASP A 46 1.79 -1.85 22.00
C ASP A 46 2.98 -2.33 21.16
N SER A 47 2.94 -2.13 19.85
CA SER A 47 4.03 -2.50 18.94
C SER A 47 5.27 -1.60 19.03
N GLY A 48 5.19 -0.45 19.71
CA GLY A 48 6.31 0.49 19.86
C GLY A 48 6.80 1.16 18.56
N PHE A 49 6.17 0.85 17.41
CA PHE A 49 6.64 1.25 16.08
C PHE A 49 6.70 2.77 15.87
N LEU A 50 5.85 3.54 16.55
CA LEU A 50 5.67 4.98 16.25
C LEU A 50 5.47 5.79 17.53
N LYS A 51 6.56 5.99 18.28
CA LYS A 51 6.58 6.78 19.53
C LYS A 51 6.07 8.22 19.38
N HIS A 52 6.13 8.80 18.17
CA HIS A 52 5.80 10.22 17.93
C HIS A 52 4.81 10.48 16.79
N LYS A 53 4.23 9.44 16.18
CA LYS A 53 3.27 9.60 15.06
C LYS A 53 1.95 8.93 15.37
N ARG A 54 0.85 9.68 15.21
CA ARG A 54 -0.50 9.16 15.39
C ARG A 54 -0.91 8.31 14.19
N ILE A 55 -0.99 7.00 14.37
CA ILE A 55 -1.59 6.11 13.39
C ILE A 55 -3.10 6.09 13.54
N THR A 56 -3.76 6.28 12.39
CA THR A 56 -5.20 6.25 12.19
C THR A 56 -5.52 5.40 10.96
N ASN A 57 -6.78 4.98 10.84
CA ASN A 57 -7.24 4.26 9.64
C ASN A 57 -6.95 5.05 8.37
N HIS A 58 -7.07 6.39 8.43
CA HIS A 58 -6.75 7.26 7.31
C HIS A 58 -5.25 7.23 6.95
N SER A 59 -4.35 7.24 7.93
CA SER A 59 -2.91 7.10 7.65
C SER A 59 -2.54 5.74 7.07
N VAL A 60 -3.22 4.66 7.49
CA VAL A 60 -3.02 3.32 6.91
C VAL A 60 -3.51 3.28 5.46
N ARG A 61 -4.67 3.89 5.17
CA ARG A 61 -5.18 4.04 3.81
C ARG A 61 -4.23 4.86 2.92
N LYS A 62 -3.66 5.96 3.42
CA LYS A 62 -2.59 6.72 2.73
C LYS A 62 -1.37 5.86 2.43
N PHE A 63 -0.90 5.11 3.42
CA PHE A 63 0.23 4.22 3.25
C PHE A 63 -0.03 3.14 2.18
N LEU A 64 -1.22 2.53 2.18
CA LEU A 64 -1.61 1.55 1.16
C LEU A 64 -1.56 2.14 -0.26
N VAL A 65 -2.16 3.31 -0.47
CA VAL A 65 -2.14 4.01 -1.76
C VAL A 65 -0.71 4.31 -2.21
N GLN A 66 0.13 4.80 -1.30
CA GLN A 66 1.55 5.04 -1.60
C GLN A 66 2.28 3.76 -1.99
N LYS A 67 2.02 2.66 -1.28
CA LYS A 67 2.67 1.36 -1.55
C LYS A 67 2.30 0.84 -2.94
N PHE A 68 1.03 0.94 -3.33
CA PHE A 68 0.58 0.57 -4.67
C PHE A 68 1.22 1.43 -5.76
N ARG A 69 1.30 2.75 -5.53
CA ARG A 69 2.02 3.65 -6.44
C ARG A 69 3.49 3.28 -6.59
N ASN A 70 4.18 2.97 -5.49
CA ASN A 70 5.60 2.57 -5.54
C ASN A 70 5.81 1.25 -6.28
N ALA A 71 4.85 0.33 -6.16
CA ALA A 71 4.82 -0.93 -6.92
C ALA A 71 4.39 -0.74 -8.39
N ASN A 72 4.16 0.49 -8.84
CA ASN A 72 3.68 0.84 -10.19
C ASN A 72 2.34 0.20 -10.56
N ILE A 73 1.47 -0.04 -9.56
CA ILE A 73 0.11 -0.51 -9.81
C ILE A 73 -0.70 0.63 -10.45
N PRO A 74 -1.46 0.39 -11.53
CA PRO A 74 -2.25 1.42 -12.18
C PRO A 74 -3.22 2.14 -11.23
N PRO A 75 -3.47 3.45 -11.44
CA PRO A 75 -4.43 4.21 -10.65
C PRO A 75 -5.84 3.63 -10.68
N THR A 76 -6.27 3.04 -11.79
CA THR A 76 -7.58 2.41 -11.98
C THR A 76 -7.78 1.21 -11.03
N GLU A 77 -6.81 0.31 -10.96
CA GLU A 77 -6.82 -0.84 -10.05
C GLU A 77 -6.74 -0.38 -8.59
N THR A 78 -5.86 0.58 -8.30
CA THR A 78 -5.75 1.17 -6.96
C THR A 78 -7.08 1.80 -6.53
N MET A 79 -7.78 2.51 -7.43
CA MET A 79 -9.09 3.09 -7.17
C MET A 79 -10.14 2.04 -6.86
N ALA A 80 -10.18 0.94 -7.62
CA ALA A 80 -11.11 -0.16 -7.38
C ALA A 80 -10.89 -0.78 -5.98
N ILE A 81 -9.65 -1.06 -5.60
CA ILE A 81 -9.31 -1.66 -4.30
C ILE A 81 -9.59 -0.69 -3.14
N THR A 82 -9.26 0.59 -3.32
CA THR A 82 -9.38 1.57 -2.24
C THR A 82 -10.75 2.25 -2.19
N GLY A 83 -11.60 2.09 -3.21
CA GLY A 83 -12.91 2.72 -3.30
C GLY A 83 -12.86 4.23 -3.53
N HIS A 84 -11.85 4.73 -4.25
CA HIS A 84 -11.83 6.13 -4.67
C HIS A 84 -12.61 6.30 -5.98
N LYS A 85 -13.40 7.38 -6.08
CA LYS A 85 -14.17 7.71 -7.28
C LYS A 85 -13.37 8.51 -8.32
N ASN A 86 -12.28 9.14 -7.91
CA ASN A 86 -11.48 10.03 -8.74
C ASN A 86 -9.98 9.76 -8.56
N VAL A 87 -9.23 9.73 -9.67
CA VAL A 87 -7.77 9.63 -9.71
C VAL A 87 -7.11 10.78 -8.95
N GLN A 88 -7.65 11.99 -9.01
CA GLN A 88 -7.10 13.13 -8.29
C GLN A 88 -7.09 12.90 -6.78
N SER A 89 -8.07 12.15 -6.27
CA SER A 89 -8.11 11.76 -4.86
C SER A 89 -6.97 10.82 -4.49
N LEU A 90 -6.45 10.00 -5.41
CA LEU A 90 -5.24 9.19 -5.18
C LEU A 90 -3.97 10.05 -5.16
N THR A 91 -3.88 11.06 -6.02
CA THR A 91 -2.75 11.98 -6.07
C THR A 91 -2.57 12.68 -4.71
N ASN A 92 -3.65 13.11 -4.05
CA ASN A 92 -3.60 13.71 -2.71
C ASN A 92 -3.12 12.75 -1.60
N TYR A 93 -3.14 11.44 -1.85
CA TYR A 93 -2.72 10.41 -0.92
C TYR A 93 -1.30 9.93 -1.18
N SER A 94 -0.69 10.29 -2.32
CA SER A 94 0.59 9.75 -2.75
C SER A 94 1.59 10.83 -3.19
N ASN A 95 2.80 10.72 -2.69
CA ASN A 95 3.95 11.52 -3.09
C ASN A 95 4.78 10.75 -4.13
N ILE A 96 5.55 11.48 -4.93
CA ILE A 96 6.57 10.87 -5.80
C ILE A 96 7.65 10.28 -4.88
N SER A 97 8.02 9.02 -5.08
CA SER A 97 9.11 8.41 -4.31
C SER A 97 10.48 8.91 -4.78
N VAL A 98 11.51 8.80 -3.93
CA VAL A 98 12.89 9.14 -4.32
C VAL A 98 13.34 8.32 -5.52
N GLU A 99 13.03 7.02 -5.55
CA GLU A 99 13.31 6.14 -6.68
C GLU A 99 12.62 6.61 -7.98
N GLN A 100 11.38 7.08 -7.88
CA GLN A 100 10.66 7.64 -9.03
C GLN A 100 11.33 8.94 -9.51
N LEU A 101 11.72 9.83 -8.59
CA LEU A 101 12.47 11.04 -8.93
C LEU A 101 13.82 10.73 -9.57
N GLN A 102 14.54 9.73 -9.06
CA GLN A 102 15.81 9.27 -9.64
C GLN A 102 15.61 8.73 -11.06
N LYS A 103 14.56 7.94 -11.30
CA LYS A 103 14.18 7.49 -12.65
C LYS A 103 13.88 8.67 -13.56
N CYS A 104 13.10 9.64 -13.12
CA CYS A 104 12.83 10.85 -13.89
C CYS A 104 14.12 11.64 -14.18
N SER A 105 14.98 11.83 -13.19
CA SER A 105 16.28 12.50 -13.37
C SER A 105 17.18 11.78 -14.37
N PHE A 106 17.25 10.45 -14.30
CA PHE A 106 18.00 9.64 -15.25
C PHE A 106 17.44 9.77 -16.67
N LEU A 107 16.12 9.72 -16.83
CA LEU A 107 15.46 9.87 -18.14
C LEU A 107 15.74 11.23 -18.78
N LEU A 108 15.74 12.30 -17.97
CA LEU A 108 16.03 13.67 -18.41
C LEU A 108 17.53 13.95 -18.58
N SER A 109 18.40 13.04 -18.14
CA SER A 109 19.84 13.23 -18.26
C SER A 109 20.27 13.14 -19.73
N PRO A 110 21.18 14.02 -20.20
CA PRO A 110 21.72 13.95 -21.56
C PRO A 110 22.40 12.61 -21.89
N VAL A 111 22.89 11.91 -20.86
CA VAL A 111 23.55 10.60 -20.95
C VAL A 111 22.60 9.50 -21.45
N ASN A 112 21.31 9.58 -21.11
CA ASN A 112 20.34 8.61 -21.61
C ASN A 112 20.09 8.75 -23.12
N VAL A 113 20.13 10.00 -23.64
CA VAL A 113 19.97 10.29 -25.07
C VAL A 113 21.14 9.72 -25.87
N THR A 114 22.37 9.90 -25.39
CA THR A 114 23.56 9.38 -26.07
C THR A 114 23.63 7.86 -26.04
N ILE A 115 23.20 7.20 -24.96
CA ILE A 115 23.13 5.73 -24.89
C ILE A 115 22.08 5.18 -25.85
N GLN A 116 20.88 5.79 -25.91
CA GLN A 116 19.83 5.39 -26.86
C GLN A 116 20.29 5.58 -28.31
N GLN A 117 20.93 6.70 -28.63
CA GLN A 117 21.49 6.95 -29.96
C GLN A 117 22.62 5.96 -30.31
N PHE A 118 23.52 5.66 -29.36
CA PHE A 118 24.61 4.71 -29.57
C PHE A 118 24.11 3.27 -29.74
N LEU A 119 23.11 2.85 -28.97
CA LEU A 119 22.48 1.54 -29.11
C LEU A 119 21.72 1.42 -30.44
N LEU A 120 21.02 2.47 -30.86
CA LEU A 120 20.34 2.50 -32.17
C LEU A 120 21.36 2.43 -33.31
N TYR A 121 22.44 3.22 -33.23
CA TYR A 121 23.53 3.22 -34.20
C TYR A 121 24.23 1.85 -34.30
N THR A 122 24.59 1.24 -33.18
CA THR A 122 25.22 -0.08 -33.19
C THR A 122 24.27 -1.19 -33.63
N PHE A 123 22.97 -1.08 -33.37
CA PHE A 123 21.96 -2.02 -33.87
C PHE A 123 21.78 -1.91 -35.38
N THR A 124 21.69 -0.70 -35.95
CA THR A 124 21.53 -0.52 -37.41
C THR A 124 22.77 -0.97 -38.17
N HIS A 125 23.98 -0.63 -37.70
CA HIS A 125 25.23 -1.01 -38.35
C HIS A 125 25.57 -2.51 -38.20
N ARG A 126 25.18 -3.16 -37.10
CA ARG A 126 25.38 -4.60 -36.92
C ARG A 126 24.41 -5.45 -37.78
N ASN A 127 23.24 -4.92 -38.13
CA ASN A 127 22.29 -5.62 -39.01
C ASN A 127 22.59 -5.43 -40.51
N TYR A 128 23.18 -4.29 -40.92
CA TYR A 128 23.61 -4.09 -42.31
C TYR A 128 24.78 -5.00 -42.74
N GLY A 129 25.64 -5.42 -41.80
CA GLY A 129 26.78 -6.31 -42.10
C GLY A 129 26.46 -7.81 -42.23
N ARG A 130 25.23 -8.26 -41.93
CA ARG A 130 24.83 -9.67 -42.05
C ARG A 130 24.02 -10.02 -43.31
N ASN A 131 23.50 -9.03 -44.03
CA ASN A 131 22.67 -9.24 -45.22
C ASN A 131 23.43 -8.99 -46.54
N ALA A 132 24.77 -8.96 -46.50
CA ALA A 132 25.63 -8.67 -47.65
C ALA A 132 26.55 -9.84 -48.06
N ALA A 133 26.18 -11.08 -47.71
CA ALA A 133 26.88 -12.30 -48.11
C ALA A 133 25.93 -13.26 -48.83
#